data_AF-A0A255PD28-F1
#
_entry.id   AF-A0A255PD28-F1
#
_cell.length_a   1.000
_cell.length_b   1.000
_cell.length_c   1.000
_cell.angle_alpha   90.00
_cell.angle_beta   90.00
_cell.angle_gamma   90.00
#
_symmetry.space_group_name_H-M   'P 1'
#
loop_
_entity.id
_entity.type
_entity.pdbx_description
1 polymer ?
#
loop_
_entity_poly.entity_id
_entity_poly.type
_entity_poly.pdbx_seq_one_letter_code
_entity_poly.pdbx_strand_id
1 'polypeptide(L)'
;MTASDTPSIAMDDTGDPPLRPLPERAASLLARVDAPPRLVAHLRAVHDVAAQLVAWVERHCPRLESDAEAVLFGAATHDIGKALHPAELSGPGARHEAAGRELLLTHGVEARLARFAGTHASWTAPGIGVEDLLVSLADKVWKNKRVPELEDLVVARLAGADGRPAWQWFMELDETLTAIGEGADRRLAYQMSHPLTRPQ
;
A
#
# COMPACT_ATOMS: atom_id res chain seq x y z
N MET A 1 6.11 17.53 -21.48
CA MET A 1 6.22 16.57 -20.36
C MET A 1 6.75 15.28 -20.94
N THR A 2 8.00 14.93 -20.63
CA THR A 2 8.57 13.63 -20.97
C THR A 2 7.76 12.57 -20.25
N ALA A 3 7.32 11.54 -20.97
CA ALA A 3 6.73 10.36 -20.35
C ALA A 3 7.78 9.82 -19.35
N SER A 4 7.48 9.84 -18.05
CA SER A 4 8.39 9.25 -17.07
C SER A 4 8.24 7.75 -17.14
N ASP A 5 9.35 7.07 -17.42
CA ASP A 5 9.39 5.61 -17.44
C ASP A 5 9.18 5.06 -16.01
N THR A 6 8.64 3.85 -15.90
CA THR A 6 8.33 3.20 -14.61
C THR A 6 9.44 3.29 -13.55
N PRO A 7 10.74 3.10 -13.88
CA PRO A 7 11.82 3.25 -12.90
C PRO A 7 11.91 4.65 -12.30
N SER A 8 11.71 5.70 -13.11
CA SER A 8 11.77 7.09 -12.66
C SER A 8 10.65 7.41 -11.69
N ILE A 9 9.40 7.03 -12.02
CA ILE A 9 8.25 7.20 -11.12
C ILE A 9 8.43 6.42 -9.83
N ALA A 10 9.04 5.24 -9.87
CA ALA A 10 9.23 4.38 -8.71
C ALA A 10 10.33 4.86 -7.75
N MET A 11 11.42 5.45 -8.27
CA MET A 11 12.67 5.59 -7.52
C MET A 11 13.20 7.02 -7.39
N ASP A 12 12.89 7.91 -8.33
CA ASP A 12 13.47 9.26 -8.35
C ASP A 12 12.83 10.17 -7.29
N ASP A 13 13.44 11.29 -6.94
CA ASP A 13 12.81 12.28 -6.05
C ASP A 13 11.51 12.83 -6.68
N THR A 14 10.43 12.86 -5.89
CA THR A 14 9.12 13.38 -6.32
C THR A 14 8.93 14.87 -6.05
N GLY A 15 9.82 15.48 -5.25
CA GLY A 15 9.66 16.87 -4.80
C GLY A 15 8.48 17.03 -3.85
N ASP A 16 7.36 17.57 -4.33
CA ASP A 16 6.14 17.77 -3.53
C ASP A 16 4.95 17.01 -4.18
N PRO A 17 4.34 16.03 -3.48
CA PRO A 17 4.70 15.54 -2.15
C PRO A 17 6.02 14.76 -2.15
N PRO A 18 6.81 14.81 -1.05
CA PRO A 18 7.97 13.93 -0.89
C PRO A 18 7.46 12.52 -0.62
N LEU A 19 7.68 11.60 -1.55
CA LEU A 19 7.26 10.21 -1.45
C LEU A 19 8.47 9.30 -1.40
N ARG A 20 8.48 8.39 -0.44
CA ARG A 20 9.51 7.35 -0.34
C ARG A 20 9.65 6.56 -1.66
N PRO A 21 10.89 6.30 -2.12
CA PRO A 21 11.13 5.37 -3.22
C PRO A 21 10.59 3.97 -2.94
N LEU A 22 10.10 3.29 -3.97
CA LEU A 22 9.67 1.89 -3.83
C LEU A 22 10.86 0.97 -3.49
N PRO A 23 10.61 -0.21 -2.89
CA PRO A 23 11.63 -1.24 -2.78
C PRO A 23 12.13 -1.63 -4.18
N GLU A 24 13.45 -1.77 -4.37
CA GLU A 24 14.06 -2.05 -5.68
C GLU A 24 13.47 -3.30 -6.36
N ARG A 25 13.17 -4.33 -5.57
CA ARG A 25 12.48 -5.54 -6.03
C ARG A 25 11.09 -5.24 -6.60
N ALA A 26 10.31 -4.39 -5.94
CA ALA A 26 8.98 -4.01 -6.41
C ALA A 26 9.06 -3.13 -7.66
N ALA A 27 9.96 -2.15 -7.69
CA ALA A 27 10.20 -1.31 -8.87
C ALA A 27 10.60 -2.16 -10.10
N SER A 28 11.49 -3.14 -9.90
CA SER A 28 11.91 -4.08 -10.95
C SER A 28 10.75 -4.94 -11.46
N LEU A 29 9.87 -5.41 -10.57
CA LEU A 29 8.68 -6.17 -10.97
C LEU A 29 7.71 -5.31 -11.79
N LEU A 30 7.43 -4.09 -11.33
CA LEU A 30 6.56 -3.15 -12.03
C LEU A 30 7.09 -2.78 -13.42
N ALA A 31 8.41 -2.63 -13.57
CA ALA A 31 9.03 -2.42 -14.87
C ALA A 31 8.86 -3.64 -15.78
N ARG A 32 9.07 -4.86 -15.26
CA ARG A 32 8.96 -6.12 -16.04
C ARG A 32 7.55 -6.42 -16.55
N VAL A 33 6.52 -5.98 -15.82
CA VAL A 33 5.11 -6.19 -16.20
C VAL A 33 4.54 -5.01 -16.97
N ASP A 34 5.39 -4.09 -17.40
CA ASP A 34 5.02 -2.85 -18.09
C ASP A 34 3.92 -2.05 -17.38
N ALA A 35 4.03 -1.95 -16.05
CA ALA A 35 3.01 -1.30 -15.22
C ALA A 35 2.73 0.14 -15.72
N PRO A 36 1.44 0.52 -15.86
CA PRO A 36 1.08 1.87 -16.27
C PRO A 36 1.62 2.94 -15.32
N PRO A 37 2.05 4.12 -15.81
CA PRO A 37 2.58 5.20 -14.97
C PRO A 37 1.70 5.54 -13.76
N ARG A 38 0.39 5.65 -13.96
CA ARG A 38 -0.57 5.93 -12.87
C ARG A 38 -0.62 4.82 -11.81
N LEU A 39 -0.42 3.56 -12.20
CA LEU A 39 -0.33 2.45 -11.25
C LEU A 39 0.92 2.59 -10.38
N VAL A 40 2.07 2.87 -11.00
CA VAL A 40 3.35 3.03 -10.26
C VAL A 40 3.25 4.21 -9.28
N ALA A 41 2.69 5.33 -9.71
CA ALA A 41 2.49 6.50 -8.86
C ALA A 41 1.55 6.21 -7.67
N HIS A 42 0.49 5.45 -7.90
CA HIS A 42 -0.41 4.99 -6.84
C HIS A 42 0.33 4.11 -5.81
N LEU A 43 1.01 3.06 -6.28
CA LEU A 43 1.74 2.13 -5.43
C LEU A 43 2.82 2.86 -4.61
N ARG A 44 3.45 3.89 -5.19
CA ARG A 44 4.41 4.75 -4.49
C ARG A 44 3.77 5.56 -3.37
N ALA A 45 2.62 6.18 -3.62
CA ALA A 45 1.90 6.93 -2.58
C ALA A 45 1.41 6.02 -1.44
N VAL A 46 0.95 4.80 -1.74
CA VAL A 46 0.52 3.82 -0.73
C VAL A 46 1.72 3.28 0.05
N HIS A 47 2.84 2.98 -0.62
CA HIS A 47 4.07 2.53 0.01
C HIS A 47 4.62 3.56 1.01
N ASP A 48 4.59 4.85 0.65
CA ASP A 48 5.00 5.93 1.55
C ASP A 48 4.18 5.94 2.85
N VAL A 49 2.85 5.83 2.73
CA VAL A 49 1.97 5.74 3.90
C VAL A 49 2.19 4.46 4.71
N ALA A 50 2.41 3.33 4.04
CA ALA A 50 2.77 2.09 4.72
C ALA A 50 4.06 2.25 5.56
N ALA A 51 5.06 2.96 5.04
CA ALA A 51 6.28 3.25 5.79
C ALA A 51 6.03 4.14 7.01
N GLN A 52 5.15 5.12 6.91
CA GLN A 52 4.74 5.96 8.04
C GLN A 52 4.02 5.13 9.12
N LEU A 53 3.11 4.23 8.72
CA LEU A 53 2.39 3.33 9.63
C LEU A 53 3.33 2.33 10.31
N VAL A 54 4.22 1.68 9.55
CA VAL A 54 5.23 0.75 10.11
C VAL A 54 6.11 1.47 11.13
N ALA A 55 6.66 2.64 10.78
CA ALA A 55 7.49 3.40 11.70
C ALA A 55 6.71 3.85 12.95
N TRP A 56 5.41 4.13 12.83
CA TRP A 56 4.55 4.41 13.98
C TRP A 56 4.37 3.18 14.86
N VAL A 57 4.06 2.01 14.27
CA VAL A 57 3.91 0.74 15.00
C VAL A 57 5.20 0.37 15.73
N GLU A 58 6.36 0.42 15.06
CA GLU A 58 7.65 0.08 15.65
C GLU A 58 7.99 0.98 16.86
N ARG A 59 7.63 2.27 16.79
CA ARG A 59 7.87 3.22 17.88
C ARG A 59 6.93 3.02 19.07
N HIS A 60 5.65 2.76 18.83
CA HIS A 60 4.62 2.76 19.88
C HIS A 60 4.27 1.36 20.39
N CYS A 61 4.43 0.34 19.56
CA CYS A 61 4.09 -1.05 19.85
C CYS A 61 5.26 -2.02 19.53
N PRO A 62 6.44 -1.85 20.15
CA PRO A 62 7.61 -2.68 19.83
C PRO A 62 7.42 -4.18 20.17
N ARG A 63 6.37 -4.53 20.93
CA ARG A 63 6.00 -5.92 21.22
C ARG A 63 5.13 -6.57 20.12
N LEU A 64 4.62 -5.79 19.17
CA LEU A 64 3.89 -6.33 18.04
C LEU A 64 4.89 -6.89 17.02
N GLU A 65 4.99 -8.21 16.98
CA GLU A 65 5.77 -8.90 15.95
C GLU A 65 5.11 -8.67 14.58
N SER A 66 5.85 -8.03 13.68
CA SER A 66 5.44 -7.83 12.29
C SER A 66 6.64 -7.80 11.36
N ASP A 67 6.47 -8.31 10.14
CA ASP A 67 7.47 -8.21 9.07
C ASP A 67 7.30 -6.87 8.33
N ALA A 68 8.05 -5.85 8.77
CA ALA A 68 8.05 -4.51 8.19
C ALA A 68 8.37 -4.52 6.69
N GLU A 69 9.35 -5.33 6.26
CA GLU A 69 9.72 -5.44 4.85
C GLU A 69 8.59 -6.05 4.02
N ALA A 70 7.88 -7.04 4.56
CA ALA A 70 6.70 -7.61 3.91
C ALA A 70 5.57 -6.59 3.75
N VAL A 71 5.31 -5.75 4.76
CA VAL A 71 4.30 -4.67 4.66
C VAL A 71 4.68 -3.69 3.55
N LEU A 72 5.94 -3.24 3.54
CA LEU A 72 6.44 -2.30 2.55
C LEU A 72 6.39 -2.85 1.12
N PHE A 73 6.75 -4.13 0.95
CA PHE A 73 6.66 -4.83 -0.33
C PHE A 73 5.20 -5.05 -0.74
N GLY A 74 4.33 -5.44 0.19
CA GLY A 74 2.90 -5.63 -0.03
C GLY A 74 2.23 -4.36 -0.50
N ALA A 75 2.43 -3.24 0.20
CA ALA A 75 1.92 -1.92 -0.20
C ALA A 75 2.39 -1.51 -1.60
N ALA A 76 3.67 -1.75 -1.91
CA ALA A 76 4.29 -1.45 -3.20
C ALA A 76 3.83 -2.36 -4.36
N THR A 77 3.08 -3.44 -4.08
CA THR A 77 2.71 -4.44 -5.10
C THR A 77 1.24 -4.88 -5.06
N HIS A 78 0.44 -4.44 -4.07
CA HIS A 78 -0.91 -4.95 -3.85
C HIS A 78 -1.83 -4.82 -5.09
N ASP A 79 -1.66 -3.74 -5.84
CA ASP A 79 -2.47 -3.43 -7.02
C ASP A 79 -1.81 -3.85 -8.35
N ILE A 80 -0.71 -4.62 -8.31
CA ILE A 80 0.08 -4.96 -9.51
C ILE A 80 -0.74 -5.65 -10.61
N GLY A 81 -1.80 -6.38 -10.24
CA GLY A 81 -2.71 -7.00 -11.21
C GLY A 81 -3.42 -6.00 -12.12
N LYS A 82 -3.46 -4.71 -11.77
CA LYS A 82 -3.98 -3.65 -12.65
C LYS A 82 -3.09 -3.41 -13.88
N ALA A 83 -1.87 -3.94 -13.92
CA ALA A 83 -1.10 -4.03 -15.16
C ALA A 83 -1.78 -4.95 -16.19
N LEU A 84 -2.44 -6.03 -15.75
CA LEU A 84 -3.20 -6.95 -16.60
C LEU A 84 -4.65 -6.50 -16.81
N HIS A 85 -5.17 -5.67 -15.90
CA HIS A 85 -6.54 -5.16 -15.92
C HIS A 85 -6.59 -3.62 -15.80
N PRO A 86 -6.04 -2.88 -16.78
CA PRO A 86 -5.87 -1.43 -16.69
C PRO A 86 -7.18 -0.64 -16.58
N ALA A 87 -8.30 -1.20 -17.02
CA ALA A 87 -9.63 -0.61 -16.83
C ALA A 87 -9.98 -0.40 -15.33
N GLU A 88 -9.40 -1.19 -14.43
CA GLU A 88 -9.62 -1.11 -12.97
C GLU A 88 -8.76 -0.02 -12.30
N LEU A 89 -7.94 0.73 -13.05
CA LEU A 89 -7.23 1.91 -12.54
C LEU A 89 -8.13 3.12 -12.33
N SER A 90 -9.22 3.22 -13.08
CA SER A 90 -10.18 4.33 -13.00
C SER A 90 -11.64 3.89 -12.94
N GLY A 91 -11.91 2.59 -13.16
CA GLY A 91 -13.24 2.00 -13.05
C GLY A 91 -13.33 1.00 -11.90
N PRO A 92 -14.55 0.54 -11.57
CA PRO A 92 -14.75 -0.52 -10.60
C PRO A 92 -14.19 -1.85 -11.12
N GLY A 93 -13.78 -2.73 -10.21
CA GLY A 93 -13.35 -4.09 -10.51
C GLY A 93 -12.52 -4.70 -9.39
N ALA A 94 -12.39 -6.03 -9.43
CA ALA A 94 -11.63 -6.81 -8.44
C ALA A 94 -10.80 -7.93 -9.11
N ARG A 95 -10.71 -7.96 -10.45
CA ARG A 95 -9.97 -9.03 -11.13
C ARG A 95 -8.47 -8.89 -10.89
N HIS A 96 -7.99 -7.66 -10.67
CA HIS A 96 -6.59 -7.39 -10.34
C HIS A 96 -6.12 -8.11 -9.07
N GLU A 97 -7.02 -8.47 -8.14
CA GLU A 97 -6.63 -9.11 -6.88
C GLU A 97 -6.06 -10.52 -7.13
N ALA A 98 -6.87 -11.39 -7.74
CA ALA A 98 -6.43 -12.75 -8.08
C ALA A 98 -5.32 -12.74 -9.15
N ALA A 99 -5.46 -11.90 -10.18
CA ALA A 99 -4.48 -11.79 -11.26
C ALA A 99 -3.13 -11.27 -10.76
N GLY A 100 -3.13 -10.29 -9.85
CA GLY A 100 -1.92 -9.72 -9.26
C GLY A 100 -1.16 -10.72 -8.40
N ARG A 101 -1.87 -11.50 -7.57
CA ARG A 101 -1.26 -12.59 -6.81
C ARG A 101 -0.59 -13.61 -7.74
N GLU A 102 -1.29 -14.07 -8.77
CA GLU A 102 -0.75 -15.05 -9.72
C GLU A 102 0.44 -14.50 -10.51
N LEU A 103 0.38 -13.22 -10.89
CA LEU A 103 1.47 -12.54 -11.57
C LEU A 103 2.74 -12.50 -10.70
N LEU A 104 2.61 -12.14 -9.42
CA LEU A 104 3.74 -12.14 -8.48
C LEU A 104 4.34 -13.53 -8.33
N LEU A 105 3.52 -14.57 -8.17
CA LEU A 105 3.97 -15.96 -8.08
C LEU A 105 4.73 -16.40 -9.34
N THR A 106 4.20 -16.07 -10.53
CA THR A 106 4.83 -16.36 -11.83
C THR A 106 6.22 -15.71 -11.94
N HIS A 107 6.40 -14.53 -11.34
CA HIS A 107 7.70 -13.85 -11.26
C HIS A 107 8.60 -14.30 -10.09
N GLY A 108 8.27 -15.41 -9.44
CA GLY A 108 9.09 -16.01 -8.37
C GLY A 108 8.99 -15.29 -7.03
N VAL A 109 7.94 -14.51 -6.80
CA VAL A 109 7.65 -13.95 -5.48
C VAL A 109 7.07 -15.05 -4.59
N GLU A 110 7.57 -15.16 -3.36
CA GLU A 110 7.08 -16.13 -2.39
C GLU A 110 5.60 -15.92 -2.08
N ALA A 111 4.85 -17.00 -1.90
CA ALA A 111 3.41 -16.94 -1.63
C ALA A 111 3.04 -16.06 -0.42
N ARG A 112 3.91 -16.02 0.60
CA ARG A 112 3.72 -15.13 1.75
C ARG A 112 3.70 -13.66 1.35
N LEU A 113 4.48 -13.22 0.37
CA LEU A 113 4.49 -11.82 -0.09
C LEU A 113 3.42 -11.57 -1.17
N ALA A 114 3.24 -12.54 -2.08
CA ALA A 114 2.26 -12.42 -3.15
C ALA A 114 0.81 -12.33 -2.65
N ARG A 115 0.53 -12.81 -1.43
CA ARG A 115 -0.82 -12.79 -0.84
C ARG A 115 -1.42 -11.39 -0.75
N PHE A 116 -0.60 -10.36 -0.50
CA PHE A 116 -1.08 -8.98 -0.29
C PHE A 116 -1.86 -8.46 -1.50
N ALA A 117 -1.52 -8.90 -2.71
CA ALA A 117 -2.28 -8.54 -3.90
C ALA A 117 -3.73 -9.07 -3.86
N GLY A 118 -3.96 -10.22 -3.24
CA GLY A 118 -5.28 -10.82 -3.08
C GLY A 118 -5.99 -10.51 -1.76
N THR A 119 -5.31 -9.99 -0.74
CA THR A 119 -5.88 -9.82 0.61
C THR A 119 -6.19 -8.38 0.99
N HIS A 120 -5.62 -7.37 0.30
CA HIS A 120 -5.71 -5.96 0.69
C HIS A 120 -7.14 -5.37 0.71
N ALA A 121 -8.10 -6.01 0.04
CA ALA A 121 -9.51 -5.64 0.04
C ALA A 121 -10.40 -6.56 0.92
N SER A 122 -9.82 -7.61 1.51
CA SER A 122 -10.53 -8.69 2.21
C SER A 122 -9.98 -8.91 3.64
N TRP A 123 -9.91 -7.85 4.44
CA TRP A 123 -9.31 -7.86 5.79
C TRP A 123 -10.07 -8.67 6.86
N THR A 124 -11.28 -9.15 6.57
CA THR A 124 -12.05 -10.04 7.45
C THR A 124 -11.92 -11.52 7.08
N ALA A 125 -11.17 -11.84 6.02
CA ALA A 125 -10.99 -13.22 5.59
C ALA A 125 -10.18 -14.04 6.62
N PRO A 126 -10.34 -15.38 6.65
CA PRO A 126 -9.48 -16.24 7.45
C PRO A 126 -8.01 -16.10 7.06
N GLY A 127 -7.11 -16.09 8.04
CA GLY A 127 -5.67 -16.04 7.81
C GLY A 127 -5.07 -14.64 7.61
N ILE A 128 -5.86 -13.57 7.75
CA ILE A 128 -5.38 -12.19 7.73
C ILE A 128 -4.48 -11.91 8.95
N GLY A 129 -3.23 -11.56 8.68
CA GLY A 129 -2.23 -11.16 9.67
C GLY A 129 -2.22 -9.66 9.93
N VAL A 130 -1.35 -9.21 10.84
CA VAL A 130 -1.19 -7.77 11.10
C VAL A 130 -0.61 -7.05 9.89
N GLU A 131 0.27 -7.70 9.14
CA GLU A 131 0.85 -7.13 7.92
C GLU A 131 -0.21 -6.88 6.85
N ASP A 132 -1.16 -7.81 6.68
CA ASP A 132 -2.27 -7.66 5.74
C ASP A 132 -3.18 -6.49 6.13
N LEU A 133 -3.42 -6.29 7.43
CA LEU A 133 -4.18 -5.15 7.93
C LEU A 133 -3.44 -3.82 7.69
N LEU A 134 -2.12 -3.78 7.90
CA LEU A 134 -1.32 -2.57 7.67
C LEU A 134 -1.25 -2.20 6.19
N VAL A 135 -1.13 -3.18 5.28
CA VAL A 135 -1.21 -2.94 3.83
C VAL A 135 -2.59 -2.42 3.45
N SER A 136 -3.66 -3.05 3.96
CA SER A 136 -5.04 -2.63 3.71
C SER A 136 -5.28 -1.20 4.23
N LEU A 137 -4.78 -0.88 5.42
CA LEU A 137 -4.96 0.43 6.05
C LEU A 137 -4.23 1.51 5.26
N ALA A 138 -3.00 1.24 4.81
CA ALA A 138 -2.26 2.14 3.94
C ALA A 138 -3.03 2.48 2.65
N ASP A 139 -3.63 1.47 1.99
CA ASP A 139 -4.44 1.67 0.77
C ASP A 139 -5.73 2.49 1.02
N LYS A 140 -6.24 2.56 2.25
CA LYS A 140 -7.36 3.46 2.55
C LYS A 140 -6.87 4.86 2.89
N VAL A 141 -5.91 4.95 3.80
CA VAL A 141 -5.52 6.22 4.43
C VAL A 141 -4.69 7.12 3.51
N TRP A 142 -4.00 6.58 2.47
CA TRP A 142 -3.24 7.44 1.55
C TRP A 142 -4.08 8.53 0.88
N LYS A 143 -5.37 8.27 0.66
CA LYS A 143 -6.38 9.21 0.13
C LYS A 143 -7.35 9.72 1.20
N ASN A 144 -6.95 9.66 2.46
CA ASN A 144 -7.74 10.05 3.63
C ASN A 144 -9.08 9.29 3.76
N LYS A 145 -9.15 8.04 3.27
CA LYS A 145 -10.34 7.20 3.49
C LYS A 145 -10.22 6.49 4.83
N ARG A 146 -11.13 6.81 5.75
CA ARG A 146 -11.29 6.14 7.04
C ARG A 146 -12.21 4.93 6.92
N VAL A 147 -11.86 3.82 7.56
CA VAL A 147 -12.63 2.56 7.52
C VAL A 147 -12.68 1.99 8.95
N PRO A 148 -13.73 2.30 9.73
CA PRO A 148 -13.79 1.95 11.15
C PRO A 148 -13.55 0.46 11.44
N GLU A 149 -14.15 -0.45 10.67
CA GLU A 149 -13.95 -1.90 10.86
C GLU A 149 -12.48 -2.33 10.71
N LEU A 150 -11.77 -1.77 9.73
CA LEU A 150 -10.36 -2.06 9.51
C LEU A 150 -9.48 -1.44 10.61
N GLU A 151 -9.81 -0.23 11.04
CA GLU A 151 -9.13 0.47 12.12
C GLU A 151 -9.29 -0.28 13.45
N ASP A 152 -10.49 -0.78 13.76
CA ASP A 152 -10.78 -1.61 14.93
C ASP A 152 -9.96 -2.91 14.93
N LEU A 153 -9.82 -3.56 13.76
CA LEU A 153 -8.98 -4.76 13.63
C LEU A 153 -7.51 -4.47 13.92
N VAL A 154 -6.98 -3.33 13.46
CA VAL A 154 -5.60 -2.91 13.77
C VAL A 154 -5.45 -2.59 15.25
N VAL A 155 -6.39 -1.85 15.83
CA VAL A 155 -6.44 -1.55 17.28
C VAL A 155 -6.44 -2.83 18.11
N ALA A 156 -7.22 -3.84 17.70
CA ALA A 156 -7.27 -5.13 18.40
C ALA A 156 -5.91 -5.86 18.38
N ARG A 157 -5.15 -5.81 17.27
CA ARG A 157 -3.80 -6.38 17.21
C ARG A 157 -2.82 -5.65 18.13
N LEU A 158 -2.86 -4.32 18.14
CA LEU A 158 -2.00 -3.49 18.99
C LEU A 158 -2.30 -3.71 20.48
N ALA A 159 -3.58 -3.69 20.85
CA ALA A 159 -4.03 -3.95 22.22
C ALA A 159 -3.64 -5.36 22.68
N GLY A 160 -3.74 -6.36 21.81
CA GLY A 160 -3.35 -7.74 22.10
C GLY A 160 -1.84 -7.91 22.36
N ALA A 161 -0.98 -7.20 21.62
CA ALA A 161 0.47 -7.31 21.75
C ALA A 161 1.04 -6.52 22.94
N ASP A 162 0.45 -5.36 23.23
CA ASP A 162 0.97 -4.44 24.25
C ASP A 162 0.21 -4.52 25.58
N GLY A 163 -1.05 -4.96 25.58
CA GLY A 163 -1.88 -5.07 26.80
C GLY A 163 -2.51 -3.76 27.27
N ARG A 164 -2.20 -2.62 26.61
CA ARG A 164 -2.95 -1.36 26.80
C ARG A 164 -4.40 -1.52 26.31
N PRO A 165 -5.36 -0.79 26.93
CA PRO A 165 -6.76 -0.90 26.54
C PRO A 165 -7.00 -0.36 25.12
N ALA A 166 -7.93 -0.98 24.41
CA ALA A 166 -8.23 -0.68 23.00
C ALA A 166 -8.56 0.81 22.73
N TRP A 167 -9.25 1.49 23.65
CA TRP A 167 -9.59 2.91 23.49
C TRP A 167 -8.36 3.81 23.43
N GLN A 168 -7.28 3.48 24.15
CA GLN A 168 -6.05 4.28 24.10
C GLN A 168 -5.38 4.12 22.74
N TRP A 169 -5.30 2.88 22.25
CA TRP A 169 -4.79 2.59 20.91
C TRP A 169 -5.62 3.23 19.81
N PHE A 170 -6.95 3.25 19.96
CA PHE A 170 -7.84 3.92 19.03
C PHE A 170 -7.54 5.41 18.93
N MET A 171 -7.37 6.12 20.06
CA MET A 171 -7.05 7.56 20.04
C MET A 171 -5.68 7.82 19.38
N GLU A 172 -4.65 7.06 19.76
CA GLU A 172 -3.30 7.22 19.18
C GLU A 172 -3.27 6.90 17.68
N LEU A 173 -4.04 5.89 17.24
CA LEU A 173 -4.20 5.56 15.83
C LEU A 173 -4.96 6.69 15.10
N ASP A 174 -6.08 7.17 15.65
CA ASP A 174 -6.90 8.23 15.04
C ASP A 174 -6.11 9.52 14.81
N GLU A 175 -5.33 9.96 15.78
CA GLU A 175 -4.43 11.11 15.65
C GLU A 175 -3.41 10.89 14.53
N THR A 176 -2.82 9.70 14.47
CA THR A 176 -1.84 9.33 13.44
C THR A 176 -2.45 9.30 12.04
N LEU A 177 -3.63 8.68 11.89
CA LEU A 177 -4.32 8.60 10.61
C LEU A 177 -4.80 9.98 10.15
N THR A 178 -5.21 10.84 11.08
CA THR A 178 -5.57 12.24 10.80
C THR A 178 -4.35 13.01 10.26
N ALA A 179 -3.20 12.92 10.92
CA ALA A 179 -1.97 13.57 10.47
C ALA A 179 -1.50 13.06 9.09
N ILE A 180 -1.58 11.74 8.85
CA ILE A 180 -1.28 11.17 7.53
C ILE A 180 -2.27 11.72 6.48
N GLY A 181 -3.56 11.82 6.84
CA GLY A 181 -4.65 12.30 6.00
C GLY A 181 -4.46 13.72 5.45
N GLU A 182 -3.75 14.60 6.19
CA GLU A 182 -3.45 15.98 5.74
C GLU A 182 -2.66 16.03 4.43
N GLY A 183 -1.90 14.98 4.10
CA GLY A 183 -1.15 14.86 2.84
C GLY A 183 -1.94 14.28 1.65
N ALA A 184 -3.20 13.89 1.83
CA ALA A 184 -3.94 13.09 0.84
C ALA A 184 -4.17 13.81 -0.48
N ASP A 185 -4.55 15.10 -0.45
CA ASP A 185 -4.82 15.87 -1.67
C ASP A 185 -3.57 15.98 -2.56
N ARG A 186 -2.39 16.17 -1.95
CA ARG A 186 -1.11 16.19 -2.68
C ARG A 186 -0.76 14.83 -3.28
N ARG A 187 -0.99 13.73 -2.55
CA ARG A 187 -0.80 12.36 -3.07
C ARG A 187 -1.76 12.04 -4.22
N LEU A 188 -3.01 12.47 -4.13
CA LEU A 188 -3.99 12.34 -5.21
C LEU A 188 -3.60 13.16 -6.44
N ALA A 189 -3.19 14.41 -6.26
CA ALA A 189 -2.70 15.26 -7.36
C ALA A 189 -1.47 14.65 -8.05
N TYR A 190 -0.51 14.13 -7.25
CA TYR A 190 0.64 13.39 -7.76
C TYR A 190 0.21 12.21 -8.63
N GLN A 191 -0.61 11.29 -8.12
CA GLN A 191 -1.11 10.15 -8.90
C GLN A 191 -1.80 10.59 -10.20
N MET A 192 -2.64 11.62 -10.14
CA MET A 192 -3.44 12.09 -11.28
C MET A 192 -2.59 12.76 -12.36
N SER A 193 -1.40 13.28 -12.02
CA SER A 193 -0.44 13.84 -12.98
C SER A 193 0.16 12.80 -13.92
N HIS A 194 0.08 11.51 -13.57
CA HIS A 194 0.59 10.41 -14.39
C HIS A 194 -0.50 9.81 -15.29
N PRO A 195 -0.18 9.39 -16.53
CA PRO A 195 -1.16 8.85 -17.47
C PRO A 195 -1.62 7.44 -17.12
N LEU A 196 -2.85 7.10 -17.53
CA LEU A 196 -3.47 5.77 -17.36
C LEU A 196 -2.84 4.70 -18.26
N THR A 197 -2.22 5.11 -19.35
CA THR A 197 -1.53 4.26 -20.31
C THR A 197 -0.13 4.79 -20.54
N ARG A 198 0.79 3.94 -20.99
CA ARG A 198 2.05 4.44 -21.54
C ARG A 198 1.76 5.14 -22.87
N PRO A 199 2.37 6.31 -23.14
CA PRO A 199 2.33 6.88 -24.48
C PRO A 199 3.04 5.95 -25.46
N GLN A 200 2.48 5.84 -26.67
CA GLN A 200 3.07 5.08 -27.79
C GLN A 200 4.29 5.80 -28.35
#